data_AF-A0A964RR95-F1
#
_entry.id   AF-A0A964RR95-F1
#
_cell.length_a   1.000
_cell.length_b   1.000
_cell.length_c   1.000
_cell.angle_alpha   90.00
_cell.angle_beta   90.00
_cell.angle_gamma   90.00
#
_symmetry.space_group_name_H-M   'P 1'
#
loop_
_entity.id
_entity.type
_entity.pdbx_description
1 polymer ?
#
loop_
_entity_poly.entity_id
_entity_poly.type
_entity_poly.pdbx_seq_one_letter_code
_entity_poly.pdbx_strand_id
1 'polypeptide(L)'
;MVQRTTNLKKTKKERIKIKDLNEFKDALKREGYKINELSEEKFKEKITKTFEIENSVTERLYSCIKDNEITYKANNIRDFIDYIEKIMLFENEHNKLCKKLSKIEKLHIDRIEYERKLGSRDNVEHILNVIKKVKSDTSKIISDEENEKLEDLEKKLDKDYLYAKDIELLKKMILIRKDGVKEKYNTKTKTKTISIEMPKKINYPYIPVKIGTVEYHQHLSSNIPRIQRLTNNINKYMQFDEKEKTTFKIDQSKALQDSINIAVAVYDNREFKAISGSNNILDYCAAPPLEEAIFKSSKVNKLGELGIGYNRINDSEKKIFEEIHKQIEAKVLKNEGDLILYSKWEPCPSCYFVISQFCGKHPKIKVRVKYSKKYGE
;
A
#
# COMPACT_ATOMS: atom_id res chain seq x y z
N MET A 1 25.54 39.44 -20.62
CA MET A 1 26.38 38.34 -20.10
C MET A 1 25.45 37.31 -19.46
N VAL A 2 25.13 36.25 -20.20
CA VAL A 2 24.06 35.28 -19.85
C VAL A 2 24.69 34.13 -19.06
N GLN A 3 24.33 34.00 -17.78
CA GLN A 3 24.62 32.81 -16.99
C GLN A 3 23.66 31.69 -17.41
N ARG A 4 24.21 30.69 -18.09
CA ARG A 4 23.54 29.46 -18.47
C ARG A 4 23.17 28.67 -17.22
N THR A 5 21.87 28.55 -16.97
CA THR A 5 21.26 27.51 -16.15
C THR A 5 21.61 26.15 -16.74
N THR A 6 22.47 25.40 -16.06
CA THR A 6 22.83 24.04 -16.41
C THR A 6 21.65 23.12 -16.09
N ASN A 7 20.78 22.92 -17.08
CA ASN A 7 19.85 21.79 -17.13
C ASN A 7 20.66 20.49 -17.12
N LEU A 8 20.91 19.93 -15.93
CA LEU A 8 21.41 18.58 -15.74
C LEU A 8 20.34 17.59 -16.22
N LYS A 9 20.35 17.30 -17.53
CA LYS A 9 19.75 16.09 -18.08
C LYS A 9 20.27 14.91 -17.25
N LYS A 10 19.37 14.22 -16.51
CA LYS A 10 19.66 12.92 -15.88
C LYS A 10 20.14 11.95 -16.96
N THR A 11 21.44 11.88 -17.19
CA THR A 11 22.06 10.74 -17.89
C THR A 11 21.72 9.50 -17.06
N LYS A 12 21.01 8.53 -17.65
CA LYS A 12 20.84 7.20 -17.04
C LYS A 12 22.24 6.69 -16.71
N LYS A 13 22.61 6.61 -15.42
CA LYS A 13 23.84 5.92 -15.02
C LYS A 13 23.84 4.55 -15.68
N GLU A 14 24.94 4.22 -16.35
CA GLU A 14 25.12 2.90 -16.92
C GLU A 14 25.09 1.89 -15.76
N ARG A 15 24.19 0.92 -15.86
CA ARG A 15 24.00 -0.09 -14.81
C ARG A 15 25.15 -1.08 -14.84
N ILE A 16 25.62 -1.49 -13.66
CA ILE A 16 26.57 -2.58 -13.56
C ILE A 16 25.89 -3.90 -13.95
N LYS A 17 26.68 -4.79 -14.57
CA LYS A 17 26.29 -6.14 -14.93
C LYS A 17 27.26 -7.07 -14.22
N ILE A 18 26.72 -8.01 -13.45
CA ILE A 18 27.49 -8.98 -12.69
C ILE A 18 26.94 -10.36 -13.02
N LYS A 19 27.74 -11.15 -13.71
CA LYS A 19 27.49 -12.55 -14.03
C LYS A 19 28.37 -13.47 -13.20
N ASP A 20 29.61 -13.05 -12.95
CA ASP A 20 30.61 -13.86 -12.28
C ASP A 20 31.46 -13.09 -11.24
N LEU A 21 32.33 -13.82 -10.55
CA LEU A 21 33.22 -13.27 -9.54
C LEU A 21 34.20 -12.22 -10.08
N ASN A 22 34.66 -12.36 -11.32
CA ASN A 22 35.59 -11.40 -11.91
C ASN A 22 34.89 -10.08 -12.21
N GLU A 23 33.70 -10.14 -12.82
CA GLU A 23 32.87 -8.96 -13.06
C GLU A 23 32.48 -8.26 -11.73
N PHE A 24 32.22 -9.03 -10.68
CA PHE A 24 31.97 -8.49 -9.33
C PHE A 24 33.19 -7.76 -8.76
N LYS A 25 34.39 -8.37 -8.82
CA LYS A 25 35.65 -7.75 -8.38
C LYS A 25 35.97 -6.48 -9.18
N ASP A 26 35.74 -6.48 -10.49
CA ASP A 26 35.92 -5.31 -11.34
C ASP A 26 34.93 -4.19 -11.01
N ALA A 27 33.68 -4.53 -10.70
CA ALA A 27 32.70 -3.55 -10.24
C ALA A 27 33.07 -2.97 -8.87
N LEU A 28 33.52 -3.79 -7.93
CA LEU A 28 34.04 -3.35 -6.62
C LEU A 28 35.20 -2.35 -6.79
N LYS A 29 36.18 -2.68 -7.64
CA LYS A 29 37.33 -1.82 -7.93
C LYS A 29 36.91 -0.50 -8.58
N ARG A 30 35.98 -0.54 -9.55
CA ARG A 30 35.44 0.67 -10.22
C ARG A 30 34.73 1.61 -9.26
N GLU A 31 34.07 1.08 -8.23
CA GLU A 31 33.42 1.86 -7.18
C GLU A 31 34.38 2.28 -6.03
N GLY A 32 35.66 1.89 -6.10
CA GLY A 32 36.69 2.30 -5.16
C GLY A 32 36.86 1.40 -3.93
N TYR A 33 36.22 0.22 -3.89
CA TYR A 33 36.39 -0.73 -2.79
C TYR A 33 37.74 -1.45 -2.89
N LYS A 34 38.47 -1.49 -1.76
CA LYS A 34 39.80 -2.14 -1.65
C LYS A 34 39.68 -3.60 -1.22
N ILE A 35 39.04 -4.44 -2.03
CA ILE A 35 38.81 -5.88 -1.75
C ILE A 35 39.54 -6.71 -2.82
N ASN A 36 40.69 -7.28 -2.46
CA ASN A 36 41.63 -7.95 -3.38
C ASN A 36 42.02 -9.36 -2.91
N GLU A 37 41.28 -9.92 -1.96
CA GLU A 37 41.59 -11.19 -1.33
C GLU A 37 41.51 -12.33 -2.37
N LEU A 38 42.56 -13.16 -2.36
CA LEU A 38 42.69 -14.28 -3.29
C LEU A 38 41.93 -15.52 -2.81
N SER A 39 41.84 -15.75 -1.50
CA SER A 39 41.09 -16.89 -0.97
C SER A 39 39.59 -16.55 -0.85
N GLU A 40 38.75 -17.55 -1.15
CA GLU A 40 37.30 -17.42 -1.11
C GLU A 40 36.81 -17.01 0.28
N GLU A 41 37.29 -17.65 1.36
CA GLU A 41 36.82 -17.32 2.71
C GLU A 41 37.19 -15.88 3.11
N LYS A 42 38.43 -15.46 2.85
CA LYS A 42 38.87 -14.09 3.17
C LYS A 42 38.14 -13.04 2.35
N PHE A 43 37.83 -13.36 1.09
CA PHE A 43 37.03 -12.48 0.23
C PHE A 43 35.62 -12.31 0.80
N LYS A 44 34.94 -13.42 1.15
CA LYS A 44 33.61 -13.37 1.77
C LYS A 44 33.63 -12.59 3.08
N GLU A 45 34.56 -12.89 3.99
CA GLU A 45 34.69 -12.15 5.25
C GLU A 45 34.85 -10.65 5.05
N LYS A 46 35.64 -10.23 4.05
CA LYS A 46 35.85 -8.80 3.79
C LYS A 46 34.62 -8.16 3.17
N ILE A 47 33.88 -8.85 2.32
CA ILE A 47 32.59 -8.36 1.79
C ILE A 47 31.62 -8.15 2.96
N THR A 48 31.43 -9.15 3.81
CA THR A 48 30.57 -9.07 5.00
C THR A 48 30.94 -7.86 5.87
N LYS A 49 32.23 -7.69 6.19
CA LYS A 49 32.71 -6.57 7.03
C LYS A 49 32.58 -5.22 6.34
N THR A 50 32.85 -5.13 5.03
CA THR A 50 32.83 -3.85 4.31
C THR A 50 31.42 -3.31 4.11
N PHE A 51 30.45 -4.20 3.91
CA PHE A 51 29.06 -3.82 3.66
C PHE A 51 28.15 -3.95 4.88
N GLU A 52 28.68 -4.44 6.01
CA GLU A 52 27.94 -4.65 7.27
C GLU A 52 26.69 -5.53 7.07
N ILE A 53 26.82 -6.59 6.26
CA ILE A 53 25.74 -7.51 5.92
C ILE A 53 25.90 -8.86 6.62
N GLU A 54 24.83 -9.66 6.66
CA GLU A 54 24.91 -11.01 7.23
C GLU A 54 25.79 -11.96 6.38
N ASN A 55 26.44 -12.91 7.03
CA ASN A 55 27.21 -13.97 6.36
C ASN A 55 26.33 -14.76 5.36
N SER A 56 25.06 -14.99 5.71
CA SER A 56 24.08 -15.69 4.87
C SER A 56 23.89 -15.01 3.51
N VAL A 57 23.87 -13.68 3.49
CA VAL A 57 23.75 -12.84 2.28
C VAL A 57 25.01 -12.95 1.43
N THR A 58 26.17 -12.92 2.08
CA THR A 58 27.46 -13.05 1.39
C THR A 58 27.60 -14.41 0.71
N GLU A 59 27.21 -15.48 1.41
CA GLU A 59 27.18 -16.84 0.84
C GLU A 59 26.21 -16.95 -0.34
N ARG A 60 25.01 -16.39 -0.21
CA ARG A 60 24.03 -16.38 -1.31
C ARG A 60 24.54 -15.60 -2.51
N LEU A 61 25.13 -14.42 -2.29
CA LEU A 61 25.72 -13.60 -3.34
C LEU A 61 26.78 -14.39 -4.10
N TYR A 62 27.68 -15.04 -3.37
CA TYR A 62 28.74 -15.84 -3.96
C TYR A 62 28.19 -17.04 -4.75
N SER A 63 27.17 -17.73 -4.23
CA SER A 63 26.45 -18.78 -4.96
C SER A 63 25.82 -18.27 -6.26
N CYS A 64 25.20 -17.08 -6.24
CA CYS A 64 24.54 -16.50 -7.40
C CYS A 64 25.51 -16.13 -8.52
N ILE A 65 26.71 -15.65 -8.19
CA ILE A 65 27.74 -15.29 -9.19
C ILE A 65 28.64 -16.47 -9.57
N LYS A 66 28.51 -17.63 -8.91
CA LYS A 66 29.14 -18.88 -9.37
C LYS A 66 28.27 -19.59 -10.41
N ASP A 67 26.96 -19.38 -10.31
CA ASP A 67 25.96 -19.84 -11.26
C ASP A 67 25.97 -18.91 -12.50
N ASN A 68 26.87 -19.21 -13.44
CA ASN A 68 27.13 -18.42 -14.65
C ASN A 68 25.93 -18.32 -15.63
N GLU A 69 24.73 -18.76 -15.25
CA GLU A 69 23.52 -18.69 -16.06
C GLU A 69 22.81 -17.33 -15.99
N ILE A 70 23.00 -16.59 -14.89
CA ILE A 70 22.26 -15.36 -14.61
C ILE A 70 23.19 -14.15 -14.63
N THR A 71 22.81 -13.11 -15.36
CA THR A 71 23.45 -11.80 -15.29
C THR A 71 22.57 -10.84 -14.50
N TYR A 72 23.09 -10.37 -13.38
CA TYR A 72 22.43 -9.42 -12.50
C TYR A 72 22.72 -7.98 -12.93
N LYS A 73 21.67 -7.19 -13.11
CA LYS A 73 21.74 -5.77 -13.45
C LYS A 73 21.39 -4.93 -12.22
N ALA A 74 22.31 -4.08 -11.78
CA ALA A 74 22.14 -3.22 -10.62
C ALA A 74 22.68 -1.81 -10.90
N ASN A 75 22.32 -0.84 -10.06
CA ASN A 75 22.79 0.53 -10.17
C ASN A 75 24.22 0.72 -9.64
N ASN A 76 24.61 -0.09 -8.65
CA ASN A 76 25.93 -0.12 -8.00
C ASN A 76 26.07 -1.41 -7.15
N ILE A 77 27.22 -1.61 -6.50
CA ILE A 77 27.46 -2.80 -5.67
C ILE A 77 26.46 -2.91 -4.50
N ARG A 78 26.12 -1.80 -3.83
CA ARG A 78 25.15 -1.83 -2.73
C ARG A 78 23.75 -2.24 -3.22
N ASP A 79 23.32 -1.73 -4.36
CA ASP A 79 22.06 -2.10 -5.02
C ASP A 79 22.05 -3.58 -5.43
N PHE A 80 23.20 -4.12 -5.86
CA PHE A 80 23.33 -5.56 -6.13
C PHE A 80 23.21 -6.40 -4.85
N ILE A 81 23.86 -5.99 -3.76
CA ILE A 81 23.77 -6.67 -2.46
C ILE A 81 22.32 -6.64 -1.95
N ASP A 82 21.67 -5.48 -1.96
CA ASP A 82 20.24 -5.33 -1.62
C ASP A 82 19.34 -6.22 -2.50
N TYR A 83 19.69 -6.38 -3.78
CA TYR A 83 18.98 -7.30 -4.66
C TYR A 83 19.11 -8.76 -4.15
N ILE A 84 20.31 -9.22 -3.80
CA ILE A 84 20.50 -10.56 -3.23
C ILE A 84 19.72 -10.74 -1.92
N GLU A 85 19.77 -9.76 -1.02
CA GLU A 85 19.01 -9.77 0.24
C GLU A 85 17.51 -9.91 -0.01
N LYS A 86 16.98 -9.15 -0.97
CA LYS A 86 15.56 -9.21 -1.36
C LYS A 86 15.17 -10.55 -1.95
N ILE A 87 16.04 -11.20 -2.73
CA ILE A 87 15.79 -12.56 -3.23
C ILE A 87 15.63 -13.50 -2.04
N MET A 88 16.60 -13.50 -1.11
CA MET A 88 16.55 -14.38 0.07
C MET A 88 15.31 -14.14 0.92
N LEU A 89 15.01 -12.87 1.21
CA LEU A 89 13.88 -12.49 2.03
C LEU A 89 12.55 -12.93 1.39
N PHE A 90 12.40 -12.71 0.08
CA PHE A 90 11.21 -13.12 -0.65
C PHE A 90 11.05 -14.65 -0.68
N GLU A 91 12.12 -15.39 -0.96
CA GLU A 91 12.11 -16.86 -0.95
C GLU A 91 11.75 -17.43 0.43
N ASN A 92 12.29 -16.84 1.50
CA ASN A 92 11.97 -17.25 2.87
C ASN A 92 10.50 -17.02 3.22
N GLU A 93 9.98 -15.82 2.96
CA GLU A 93 8.57 -15.49 3.22
C GLU A 93 7.61 -16.31 2.34
N HIS A 94 7.98 -16.55 1.08
CA HIS A 94 7.24 -17.44 0.19
C HIS A 94 7.15 -18.85 0.78
N ASN A 95 8.27 -19.42 1.22
CA ASN A 95 8.29 -20.75 1.82
C ASN A 95 7.48 -20.83 3.11
N LYS A 96 7.52 -19.80 3.96
CA LYS A 96 6.68 -19.73 5.17
C LYS A 96 5.20 -19.71 4.82
N LEU A 97 4.79 -18.89 3.84
CA LEU A 97 3.41 -18.83 3.38
C LEU A 97 2.95 -20.17 2.78
N CYS A 98 3.76 -20.78 1.92
CA CYS A 98 3.46 -22.09 1.32
C CYS A 98 3.26 -23.17 2.38
N LYS A 99 4.07 -23.18 3.45
CA LYS A 99 3.87 -24.11 4.59
C LYS A 99 2.50 -23.92 5.23
N LYS A 100 2.04 -22.68 5.44
CA LYS A 100 0.70 -22.39 5.97
C LYS A 100 -0.40 -22.88 5.04
N LEU A 101 -0.22 -22.69 3.73
CA LEU A 101 -1.20 -23.05 2.72
C LEU A 101 -1.25 -24.57 2.41
N SER A 102 -0.20 -25.32 2.72
CA SER A 102 -0.05 -26.74 2.37
C SER A 102 -1.14 -27.68 2.91
N LYS A 103 -1.89 -27.25 3.93
CA LYS A 103 -2.97 -28.03 4.57
C LYS A 103 -4.34 -27.80 3.92
N ILE A 104 -4.43 -26.89 2.96
CA ILE A 104 -5.67 -26.49 2.31
C ILE A 104 -5.80 -27.29 1.02
N GLU A 105 -6.94 -27.95 0.82
CA GLU A 105 -7.24 -28.61 -0.45
C GLU A 105 -7.95 -27.65 -1.41
N LYS A 106 -8.84 -26.80 -0.87
CA LYS A 106 -9.66 -25.88 -1.65
C LYS A 106 -9.79 -24.53 -0.97
N LEU A 107 -9.67 -23.46 -1.77
CA LEU A 107 -9.79 -22.09 -1.30
C LEU A 107 -10.90 -21.37 -2.07
N HIS A 108 -11.86 -20.82 -1.33
CA HIS A 108 -12.89 -19.91 -1.81
C HIS A 108 -12.48 -18.47 -1.51
N ILE A 109 -12.49 -17.61 -2.53
CA ILE A 109 -12.24 -16.18 -2.37
C ILE A 109 -13.49 -15.44 -2.83
N ASP A 110 -14.13 -14.78 -1.88
CA ASP A 110 -15.30 -13.95 -2.10
C ASP A 110 -14.90 -12.48 -2.26
N ARG A 111 -15.53 -11.79 -3.20
CA ARG A 111 -15.37 -10.36 -3.40
C ARG A 111 -16.70 -9.74 -3.80
N ILE A 112 -17.09 -8.68 -3.13
CA ILE A 112 -18.23 -7.84 -3.56
C ILE A 112 -17.81 -7.03 -4.80
N GLU A 113 -18.57 -7.17 -5.88
CA GLU A 113 -18.39 -6.43 -7.12
C GLU A 113 -19.58 -5.49 -7.33
N TYR A 114 -19.33 -4.18 -7.23
CA TYR A 114 -20.34 -3.19 -7.57
C TYR A 114 -20.30 -2.94 -9.09
N GLU A 115 -21.45 -3.10 -9.75
CA GLU A 115 -21.61 -2.67 -11.14
C GLU A 115 -21.20 -1.21 -11.29
N ARG A 116 -20.32 -0.94 -12.28
CA ARG A 116 -20.01 0.42 -12.73
C ARG A 116 -21.21 0.95 -13.52
N LYS A 117 -22.31 1.27 -12.85
CA LYS A 117 -23.39 2.01 -13.51
C LYS A 117 -22.87 3.40 -13.85
N LEU A 118 -22.91 3.75 -15.15
CA LEU A 118 -22.71 5.11 -15.61
C LEU A 118 -23.80 5.97 -14.97
N GLY A 119 -23.43 6.71 -13.93
CA GLY A 119 -24.33 7.66 -13.30
C GLY A 119 -24.48 8.89 -14.17
N SER A 120 -25.66 9.51 -14.14
CA SER A 120 -25.83 10.89 -14.57
C SER A 120 -24.90 11.81 -13.79
N ARG A 121 -24.42 12.87 -14.45
CA ARG A 121 -23.60 13.91 -13.82
C ARG A 121 -24.49 14.76 -12.92
N ASP A 122 -24.12 14.88 -11.65
CA ASP A 122 -24.83 15.74 -10.71
C ASP A 122 -24.55 17.23 -11.03
N ASN A 123 -25.51 18.13 -10.77
CA ASN A 123 -25.26 19.58 -10.83
C ASN A 123 -24.47 20.04 -9.60
N VAL A 124 -23.26 20.56 -9.81
CA VAL A 124 -22.28 20.80 -8.74
C VAL A 124 -21.65 22.20 -8.78
N GLU A 125 -22.17 23.12 -9.60
CA GLU A 125 -21.57 24.44 -9.80
C GLU A 125 -21.49 25.27 -8.51
N HIS A 126 -22.58 25.31 -7.75
CA HIS A 126 -22.63 25.92 -6.42
C HIS A 126 -21.59 25.31 -5.47
N ILE A 127 -21.39 23.99 -5.51
CA ILE A 127 -20.47 23.28 -4.62
C ILE A 127 -19.02 23.64 -4.94
N LEU A 128 -18.67 23.77 -6.22
CA LEU A 128 -17.31 24.11 -6.65
C LEU A 128 -16.85 25.49 -6.13
N ASN A 129 -17.75 26.47 -6.10
CA ASN A 129 -17.42 27.81 -5.58
C ASN A 129 -17.16 27.78 -4.07
N VAL A 130 -17.97 27.02 -3.31
CA VAL A 130 -17.77 26.83 -1.87
C VAL A 130 -16.43 26.13 -1.59
N ILE A 131 -16.10 25.08 -2.35
CA ILE A 131 -14.85 24.33 -2.19
C ILE A 131 -13.64 25.24 -2.43
N LYS A 132 -13.65 26.05 -3.51
CA LYS A 132 -12.52 26.93 -3.83
C LYS A 132 -12.18 27.87 -2.67
N LYS A 133 -13.21 28.47 -2.06
CA LYS A 133 -13.05 29.38 -0.92
C LYS A 133 -12.51 28.65 0.32
N VAL A 134 -13.11 27.51 0.69
CA VAL A 134 -12.65 26.77 1.87
C VAL A 134 -11.24 26.23 1.69
N LYS A 135 -10.88 25.78 0.48
CA LYS A 135 -9.54 25.29 0.18
C LYS A 135 -8.48 26.39 0.30
N SER A 136 -8.72 27.60 -0.21
CA SER A 136 -7.74 28.69 -0.07
C SER A 136 -7.47 29.06 1.38
N ASP A 137 -8.48 28.93 2.23
CA ASP A 137 -8.44 29.41 3.60
C ASP A 137 -7.87 28.37 4.58
N THR A 138 -8.00 27.08 4.25
CA THR A 138 -7.71 25.99 5.19
C THR A 138 -6.45 25.18 4.84
N SER A 139 -6.04 25.16 3.57
CA SER A 139 -5.02 24.23 3.08
C SER A 139 -3.57 24.67 3.33
N LYS A 140 -2.74 23.74 3.78
CA LYS A 140 -1.29 23.90 4.03
C LYS A 140 -0.53 22.62 3.66
N ILE A 141 0.78 22.76 3.45
CA ILE A 141 1.68 21.61 3.28
C ILE A 141 2.05 21.08 4.67
N ILE A 142 2.09 19.75 4.80
CA ILE A 142 2.53 19.06 6.02
C ILE A 142 4.05 19.17 6.19
N SER A 143 4.54 19.25 7.43
CA SER A 143 5.99 19.15 7.71
C SER A 143 6.46 17.68 7.74
N ASP A 144 7.79 17.47 7.71
CA ASP A 144 8.37 16.12 7.73
C ASP A 144 8.00 15.35 9.01
N GLU A 145 8.10 15.98 10.19
CA GLU A 145 7.70 15.38 11.48
C GLU A 145 6.20 15.00 11.51
N GLU A 146 5.34 15.82 10.89
CA GLU A 146 3.91 15.55 10.81
C GLU A 146 3.61 14.42 9.81
N ASN A 147 4.41 14.28 8.75
CA ASN A 147 4.31 13.20 7.79
C ASN A 147 4.78 11.85 8.39
N GLU A 148 5.82 11.85 9.22
CA GLU A 148 6.28 10.66 9.95
C GLU A 148 5.16 10.04 10.80
N LYS A 149 4.30 10.85 11.41
CA LYS A 149 3.13 10.35 12.16
C LYS A 149 2.17 9.55 11.28
N LEU A 150 1.93 9.99 10.04
CA LEU A 150 1.08 9.26 9.10
C LEU A 150 1.74 7.97 8.65
N GLU A 151 3.05 8.00 8.38
CA GLU A 151 3.82 6.81 8.01
C GLU A 151 3.84 5.76 9.12
N ASP A 152 3.94 6.18 10.37
CA ASP A 152 3.91 5.27 11.52
C ASP A 152 2.52 4.62 11.73
N LEU A 153 1.44 5.34 11.40
CA LEU A 153 0.10 4.74 11.36
C LEU A 153 -0.03 3.74 10.22
N GLU A 154 0.49 4.05 9.02
CA GLU A 154 0.53 3.08 7.90
C GLU A 154 1.31 1.82 8.30
N LYS A 155 2.49 1.96 8.93
CA LYS A 155 3.28 0.83 9.44
C LYS A 155 2.53 0.00 10.48
N LYS A 156 1.73 0.63 11.36
CA LYS A 156 0.88 -0.09 12.33
C LYS A 156 -0.19 -0.91 11.62
N LEU A 157 -0.87 -0.33 10.64
CA LEU A 157 -1.87 -1.06 9.85
C LEU A 157 -1.25 -2.23 9.09
N ASP A 158 -0.07 -2.03 8.51
CA ASP A 158 0.67 -3.06 7.79
C ASP A 158 1.03 -4.26 8.68
N LYS A 159 1.20 -4.07 9.99
CA LYS A 159 1.47 -5.19 10.90
C LYS A 159 0.24 -6.08 11.10
N ASP A 160 -0.96 -5.50 11.13
CA ASP A 160 -2.15 -6.20 11.61
C ASP A 160 -3.18 -6.58 10.56
N TYR A 161 -3.15 -5.92 9.39
CA TYR A 161 -4.19 -6.04 8.38
C TYR A 161 -3.64 -6.51 7.02
N LEU A 162 -4.50 -7.19 6.26
CA LEU A 162 -4.27 -7.47 4.84
C LEU A 162 -4.92 -6.42 3.95
N TYR A 163 -4.32 -6.19 2.80
CA TYR A 163 -4.89 -5.40 1.72
C TYR A 163 -5.45 -6.31 0.62
N ALA A 164 -6.41 -5.82 -0.16
CA ALA A 164 -6.98 -6.56 -1.28
C ALA A 164 -5.90 -7.01 -2.29
N LYS A 165 -4.88 -6.18 -2.56
CA LYS A 165 -3.71 -6.48 -3.40
C LYS A 165 -2.82 -7.60 -2.86
N ASP A 166 -2.84 -7.83 -1.55
CA ASP A 166 -2.13 -8.93 -0.92
C ASP A 166 -2.85 -10.24 -1.26
N ILE A 167 -4.19 -10.26 -1.16
CA ILE A 167 -5.01 -11.40 -1.61
C ILE A 167 -4.90 -11.61 -3.13
N GLU A 168 -4.77 -10.55 -3.94
CA GLU A 168 -4.49 -10.68 -5.38
C GLU A 168 -3.11 -11.30 -5.67
N LEU A 169 -2.09 -11.02 -4.85
CA LEU A 169 -0.80 -11.71 -4.95
C LEU A 169 -0.96 -13.20 -4.61
N LEU A 170 -1.65 -13.52 -3.51
CA LEU A 170 -1.96 -14.90 -3.13
C LEU A 170 -2.66 -15.66 -4.27
N LYS A 171 -3.67 -15.05 -4.90
CA LYS A 171 -4.36 -15.61 -6.07
C LYS A 171 -3.38 -15.94 -7.19
N LYS A 172 -2.50 -15.00 -7.56
CA LYS A 172 -1.50 -15.24 -8.61
C LYS A 172 -0.56 -16.40 -8.26
N MET A 173 -0.18 -16.54 -6.99
CA MET A 173 0.71 -17.61 -6.53
C MET A 173 0.07 -19.00 -6.68
N ILE A 174 -1.21 -19.14 -6.33
CA ILE A 174 -1.90 -20.44 -6.34
C ILE A 174 -2.52 -20.79 -7.70
N LEU A 175 -2.77 -19.80 -8.56
CA LEU A 175 -3.31 -19.99 -9.90
C LEU A 175 -2.21 -20.34 -10.90
N ILE A 176 -1.80 -21.62 -10.91
CA ILE A 176 -0.75 -22.13 -11.81
C ILE A 176 -1.33 -22.62 -13.15
N ARG A 177 -2.58 -23.11 -13.17
CA ARG A 177 -3.32 -23.57 -14.37
C ARG A 177 -4.81 -23.18 -14.27
N LYS A 178 -5.45 -22.86 -15.39
CA LYS A 178 -6.87 -22.41 -15.42
C LYS A 178 -7.86 -23.52 -15.06
N ASP A 179 -7.45 -24.79 -15.17
CA ASP A 179 -8.36 -25.94 -15.15
C ASP A 179 -8.97 -26.26 -13.76
N GLY A 180 -8.46 -25.64 -12.69
CA GLY A 180 -8.92 -25.82 -11.30
C GLY A 180 -9.69 -24.63 -10.72
N VAL A 181 -10.16 -23.69 -11.55
CA VAL A 181 -10.84 -22.46 -11.12
C VAL A 181 -12.31 -22.47 -11.50
N LYS A 182 -13.19 -22.29 -10.52
CA LYS A 182 -14.63 -22.11 -10.74
C LYS A 182 -15.07 -20.75 -10.23
N GLU A 183 -15.70 -19.97 -11.08
CA GLU A 183 -16.25 -18.65 -10.71
C GLU A 183 -17.77 -18.72 -10.62
N LYS A 184 -18.34 -18.13 -9.56
CA LYS A 184 -19.79 -17.98 -9.38
C LYS A 184 -20.09 -16.55 -8.99
N TYR A 185 -21.11 -15.95 -9.58
CA TYR A 185 -21.60 -14.64 -9.18
C TYR A 185 -22.99 -14.76 -8.55
N ASN A 186 -23.16 -14.16 -7.38
CA ASN A 186 -24.46 -14.02 -6.72
C ASN A 186 -24.99 -12.61 -6.99
N THR A 187 -26.04 -12.50 -7.81
CA THR A 187 -26.66 -11.22 -8.18
C THR A 187 -27.32 -10.50 -6.99
N LYS A 188 -27.84 -11.25 -5.99
CA LYS A 188 -28.51 -10.68 -4.82
C LYS A 188 -27.50 -10.01 -3.88
N THR A 189 -26.40 -10.70 -3.57
CA THR A 189 -25.36 -10.18 -2.67
C THR A 189 -24.27 -9.40 -3.41
N LYS A 190 -24.30 -9.41 -4.75
CA LYS A 190 -23.27 -8.85 -5.64
C LYS A 190 -21.87 -9.43 -5.36
N THR A 191 -21.81 -10.68 -4.96
CA THR A 191 -20.57 -11.34 -4.56
C THR A 191 -20.10 -12.27 -5.68
N LYS A 192 -18.86 -12.08 -6.12
CA LYS A 192 -18.13 -13.02 -6.95
C LYS A 192 -17.33 -13.96 -6.04
N THR A 193 -17.54 -15.25 -6.19
CA THR A 193 -16.78 -16.31 -5.51
C THR A 193 -15.88 -17.00 -6.52
N ILE A 194 -14.58 -17.05 -6.23
CA ILE A 194 -13.59 -17.81 -6.99
C ILE A 194 -13.22 -19.03 -6.15
N SER A 195 -13.44 -20.22 -6.67
CA SER A 195 -13.08 -21.48 -6.04
C SER A 195 -11.84 -22.03 -6.71
N ILE A 196 -10.81 -22.32 -5.92
CA ILE A 196 -9.49 -22.72 -6.41
C ILE A 196 -9.12 -24.03 -5.74
N GLU A 197 -8.83 -25.06 -6.53
CA GLU A 197 -8.15 -26.26 -6.05
C GLU A 197 -6.67 -25.95 -5.81
N MET A 198 -6.19 -26.22 -4.60
CA MET A 198 -4.84 -25.85 -4.20
C MET A 198 -3.81 -26.73 -4.93
N PRO A 199 -2.79 -26.13 -5.56
CA PRO A 199 -1.76 -26.91 -6.23
C PRO A 199 -0.92 -27.67 -5.20
N LYS A 200 -0.51 -28.90 -5.55
CA LYS A 200 0.40 -29.72 -4.71
C LYS A 200 1.72 -29.01 -4.38
N LYS A 201 2.19 -28.15 -5.29
CA LYS A 201 3.40 -27.34 -5.12
C LYS A 201 3.18 -25.93 -5.68
N ILE A 202 3.41 -24.93 -4.85
CA ILE A 202 3.43 -23.52 -5.23
C ILE A 202 4.89 -23.13 -5.52
N ASN A 203 5.17 -22.68 -6.73
CA ASN A 203 6.50 -22.27 -7.20
C ASN A 203 6.43 -20.82 -7.72
N TYR A 204 7.47 -20.36 -8.43
CA TYR A 204 7.59 -19.00 -8.96
C TYR A 204 7.07 -18.71 -10.40
N PRO A 205 6.32 -19.58 -11.13
CA PRO A 205 5.96 -19.28 -12.52
C PRO A 205 5.00 -18.09 -12.66
N TYR A 206 4.38 -17.63 -11.56
CA TYR A 206 3.56 -16.42 -11.52
C TYR A 206 4.37 -15.12 -11.61
N ILE A 207 5.70 -15.20 -11.53
CA ILE A 207 6.61 -14.07 -11.72
C ILE A 207 7.11 -14.13 -13.17
N PRO A 208 6.54 -13.34 -14.09
CA PRO A 208 6.88 -13.43 -15.52
C PRO A 208 8.26 -12.84 -15.84
N VAL A 209 8.80 -12.01 -14.94
CA VAL A 209 10.08 -11.31 -15.13
C VAL A 209 11.24 -12.24 -14.75
N LYS A 210 12.32 -12.21 -15.53
CA LYS A 210 13.49 -13.08 -15.33
C LYS A 210 14.36 -12.59 -14.17
N ILE A 211 14.85 -13.52 -13.35
CA ILE A 211 15.84 -13.25 -12.30
C ILE A 211 17.08 -12.56 -12.90
N GLY A 212 17.68 -11.62 -12.16
CA GLY A 212 18.83 -10.82 -12.59
C GLY A 212 18.45 -9.54 -13.34
N THR A 213 17.20 -9.40 -13.78
CA THR A 213 16.70 -8.16 -14.39
C THR A 213 16.36 -7.10 -13.34
N VAL A 214 16.29 -5.83 -13.75
CA VAL A 214 15.86 -4.74 -12.85
C VAL A 214 14.37 -4.83 -12.54
N GLU A 215 13.60 -5.32 -13.50
CA GLU A 215 12.17 -5.55 -13.38
C GLU A 215 11.89 -6.62 -12.30
N TYR A 216 12.72 -7.66 -12.19
CA TYR A 216 12.61 -8.64 -11.11
C TYR A 216 13.02 -8.04 -9.75
N HIS A 217 14.06 -7.21 -9.67
CA HIS A 217 14.40 -6.49 -8.43
C HIS A 217 13.27 -5.56 -7.96
N GLN A 218 12.63 -4.85 -8.90
CA GLN A 218 11.44 -4.03 -8.63
C GLN A 218 10.23 -4.88 -8.19
N HIS A 219 10.06 -6.05 -8.81
CA HIS A 219 9.04 -7.01 -8.40
C HIS A 219 9.23 -7.43 -6.94
N LEU A 220 10.45 -7.81 -6.55
CA LEU A 220 10.75 -8.18 -5.15
C LEU A 220 10.45 -7.01 -4.22
N SER A 221 10.99 -5.82 -4.50
CA SER A 221 10.80 -4.63 -3.68
C SER A 221 9.31 -4.30 -3.46
N SER A 222 8.48 -4.50 -4.49
CA SER A 222 7.05 -4.19 -4.44
C SER A 222 6.19 -5.26 -3.75
N ASN A 223 6.68 -6.51 -3.69
CA ASN A 223 5.91 -7.65 -3.20
C ASN A 223 6.41 -8.23 -1.88
N ILE A 224 7.64 -7.94 -1.45
CA ILE A 224 8.15 -8.33 -0.11
C ILE A 224 7.21 -7.87 1.01
N PRO A 225 6.77 -6.59 1.07
CA PRO A 225 5.83 -6.17 2.12
C PRO A 225 4.50 -6.93 2.04
N ARG A 226 4.03 -7.26 0.82
CA ARG A 226 2.76 -7.97 0.61
C ARG A 226 2.83 -9.41 1.11
N ILE A 227 3.91 -10.11 0.77
CA ILE A 227 4.08 -11.51 1.18
C ILE A 227 4.33 -11.60 2.68
N GLN A 228 5.06 -10.66 3.28
CA GLN A 228 5.19 -10.57 4.74
C GLN A 228 3.84 -10.36 5.42
N ARG A 229 3.00 -9.44 4.92
CA ARG A 229 1.65 -9.24 5.44
C ARG A 229 0.79 -10.50 5.30
N LEU A 230 0.81 -11.16 4.14
CA LEU A 230 0.15 -12.46 3.95
C LEU A 230 0.63 -13.47 4.98
N THR A 231 1.95 -13.70 5.06
CA THR A 231 2.53 -14.64 6.01
C THR A 231 2.06 -14.35 7.42
N ASN A 232 2.05 -13.09 7.86
CA ASN A 232 1.71 -12.73 9.23
C ASN A 232 0.20 -12.82 9.52
N ASN A 233 -0.64 -12.36 8.59
CA ASN A 233 -2.05 -12.07 8.88
C ASN A 233 -3.06 -12.99 8.20
N ILE A 234 -2.66 -13.85 7.25
CA ILE A 234 -3.63 -14.66 6.46
C ILE A 234 -4.59 -15.48 7.32
N ASN A 235 -4.13 -16.00 8.46
CA ASN A 235 -4.97 -16.77 9.37
C ASN A 235 -6.17 -15.98 9.92
N LYS A 236 -6.05 -14.65 10.08
CA LYS A 236 -7.16 -13.78 10.53
C LYS A 236 -8.27 -13.67 9.48
N TYR A 237 -7.93 -13.90 8.21
CA TYR A 237 -8.83 -13.74 7.07
C TYR A 237 -9.32 -15.07 6.49
N MET A 238 -8.72 -16.18 6.92
CA MET A 238 -9.09 -17.53 6.52
C MET A 238 -10.07 -18.13 7.51
N GLN A 239 -11.27 -18.44 7.02
CA GLN A 239 -12.31 -19.12 7.79
C GLN A 239 -12.47 -20.55 7.26
N PHE A 240 -12.67 -21.51 8.16
CA PHE A 240 -12.99 -22.89 7.78
C PHE A 240 -14.41 -22.95 7.22
N ASP A 241 -14.62 -23.77 6.19
CA ASP A 241 -15.97 -24.20 5.85
C ASP A 241 -16.42 -25.24 6.89
N GLU A 242 -17.51 -24.97 7.61
CA GLU A 242 -18.05 -25.84 8.65
C GLU A 242 -18.42 -27.23 8.12
N LYS A 243 -18.64 -27.37 6.79
CA LYS A 243 -19.05 -28.62 6.15
C LYS A 243 -17.88 -29.42 5.59
N GLU A 244 -16.76 -28.78 5.27
CA GLU A 244 -15.59 -29.40 4.63
C GLU A 244 -14.30 -28.89 5.31
N LYS A 245 -13.72 -29.71 6.21
CA LYS A 245 -12.56 -29.33 7.03
C LYS A 245 -11.32 -28.90 6.24
N THR A 246 -11.19 -29.28 4.98
CA THR A 246 -10.06 -28.96 4.09
C THR A 246 -10.36 -27.81 3.12
N THR A 247 -11.58 -27.27 3.18
CA THR A 247 -12.03 -26.12 2.41
C THR A 247 -11.98 -24.86 3.27
N PHE A 248 -11.35 -23.82 2.74
CA PHE A 248 -11.22 -22.53 3.42
C PHE A 248 -11.84 -21.41 2.60
N LYS A 249 -12.23 -20.35 3.29
CA LYS A 249 -12.85 -19.17 2.70
C LYS A 249 -12.11 -17.90 3.12
N ILE A 250 -11.86 -17.02 2.17
CA ILE A 250 -11.40 -15.65 2.37
C ILE A 250 -12.45 -14.71 1.81
N ASP A 251 -12.93 -13.79 2.65
CA ASP A 251 -13.72 -12.65 2.20
C ASP A 251 -12.77 -11.47 1.92
N GLN A 252 -12.40 -11.29 0.65
CA GLN A 252 -11.49 -10.23 0.23
C GLN A 252 -12.07 -8.85 0.52
N SER A 253 -13.40 -8.70 0.57
CA SER A 253 -14.04 -7.42 0.89
C SER A 253 -13.84 -6.97 2.33
N LYS A 254 -13.39 -7.87 3.23
CA LYS A 254 -12.97 -7.52 4.59
C LYS A 254 -11.51 -7.04 4.69
N ALA A 255 -10.70 -7.25 3.66
CA ALA A 255 -9.35 -6.69 3.59
C ALA A 255 -9.40 -5.17 3.33
N LEU A 256 -8.34 -4.46 3.72
CA LEU A 256 -8.20 -3.04 3.45
C LEU A 256 -8.08 -2.79 1.94
N GLN A 257 -8.59 -1.67 1.47
CA GLN A 257 -8.51 -1.31 0.05
C GLN A 257 -7.07 -0.97 -0.35
N ASP A 258 -6.71 -1.19 -1.61
CA ASP A 258 -5.32 -1.07 -2.08
C ASP A 258 -4.68 0.30 -1.86
N SER A 259 -5.52 1.34 -1.88
CA SER A 259 -5.19 2.74 -1.75
C SER A 259 -5.97 3.38 -0.59
N ILE A 260 -5.89 2.78 0.60
CA ILE A 260 -6.41 3.47 1.79
C ILE A 260 -5.71 4.83 1.91
N ASN A 261 -6.49 5.85 2.22
CA ASN A 261 -5.98 7.13 2.68
C ASN A 261 -6.14 7.15 4.20
N ILE A 262 -5.08 7.50 4.91
CA ILE A 262 -5.12 7.71 6.35
C ILE A 262 -5.22 9.22 6.59
N ALA A 263 -6.19 9.61 7.42
CA ALA A 263 -6.28 10.96 7.93
C ALA A 263 -6.28 10.96 9.46
N VAL A 264 -5.71 12.01 10.04
CA VAL A 264 -5.64 12.24 11.49
C VAL A 264 -6.06 13.67 11.77
N ALA A 265 -7.05 13.91 12.60
CA ALA A 265 -7.34 15.23 13.12
C ALA A 265 -6.91 15.34 14.58
N VAL A 266 -6.35 16.50 14.93
CA VAL A 266 -6.12 16.92 16.30
C VAL A 266 -7.14 18.01 16.63
N TYR A 267 -7.98 17.76 17.63
CA TYR A 267 -8.98 18.70 18.10
C TYR A 267 -9.23 18.53 19.60
N ASP A 268 -9.31 19.63 20.34
CA ASP A 268 -9.54 19.65 21.80
C ASP A 268 -8.60 18.69 22.57
N ASN A 269 -7.30 18.72 22.22
CA ASN A 269 -6.25 17.84 22.74
C ASN A 269 -6.48 16.32 22.53
N ARG A 270 -7.33 15.94 21.57
CA ARG A 270 -7.59 14.55 21.20
C ARG A 270 -7.22 14.29 19.74
N GLU A 271 -6.83 13.05 19.47
CA GLU A 271 -6.58 12.56 18.11
C GLU A 271 -7.77 11.75 17.59
N PHE A 272 -8.20 12.05 16.37
CA PHE A 272 -9.24 11.34 15.63
C PHE A 272 -8.63 10.76 14.37
N LYS A 273 -8.69 9.44 14.19
CA LYS A 273 -7.99 8.75 13.10
C LYS A 273 -9.02 8.03 12.25
N ALA A 274 -8.87 8.08 10.93
CA ALA A 274 -9.73 7.35 10.02
C ALA A 274 -8.95 6.84 8.82
N ILE A 275 -9.42 5.72 8.29
CA ILE A 275 -9.00 5.22 6.98
C ILE A 275 -10.16 5.33 5.99
N SER A 276 -9.83 5.56 4.72
CA SER A 276 -10.81 5.45 3.65
C SER A 276 -11.23 4.00 3.40
N GLY A 277 -12.45 3.82 2.88
CA GLY A 277 -13.03 2.51 2.61
C GLY A 277 -14.03 2.06 3.67
N SER A 278 -14.74 0.96 3.42
CA SER A 278 -15.83 0.48 4.28
C SER A 278 -15.37 -0.30 5.51
N ASN A 279 -14.07 -0.55 5.66
CA ASN A 279 -13.53 -1.30 6.77
C ASN A 279 -13.54 -0.45 8.04
N ASN A 280 -13.99 -1.04 9.14
CA ASN A 280 -13.90 -0.46 10.47
C ASN A 280 -12.67 -1.02 11.17
N ILE A 281 -11.82 -0.13 11.67
CA ILE A 281 -10.62 -0.45 12.44
C ILE A 281 -10.90 -0.04 13.88
N LEU A 282 -10.49 -0.88 14.84
CA LEU A 282 -10.62 -0.56 16.25
C LEU A 282 -9.88 0.75 16.56
N ASP A 283 -10.50 1.63 17.34
CA ASP A 283 -9.97 2.95 17.70
C ASP A 283 -9.85 3.96 16.54
N TYR A 284 -10.50 3.69 15.40
CA TYR A 284 -10.62 4.63 14.28
C TYR A 284 -12.08 5.07 14.11
N CYS A 285 -12.29 6.30 13.63
CA CYS A 285 -13.60 6.83 13.29
C CYS A 285 -14.20 5.99 12.15
N ALA A 286 -15.46 5.58 12.33
CA ALA A 286 -16.23 4.83 11.35
C ALA A 286 -17.17 5.76 10.57
N ALA A 287 -17.63 5.32 9.41
CA ALA A 287 -18.73 6.01 8.74
C ALA A 287 -20.02 5.75 9.53
N PRO A 288 -20.82 6.78 9.84
CA PRO A 288 -22.13 6.58 10.44
C PRO A 288 -23.06 5.84 9.45
N PRO A 289 -24.13 5.20 9.94
CA PRO A 289 -25.25 4.77 9.11
C PRO A 289 -25.73 5.89 8.19
N LEU A 290 -26.25 5.55 7.00
CA LEU A 290 -26.64 6.54 6.00
C LEU A 290 -27.72 7.50 6.52
N GLU A 291 -28.59 7.00 7.40
CA GLU A 291 -29.68 7.72 8.04
C GLU A 291 -29.20 8.70 9.11
N GLU A 292 -28.02 8.46 9.69
CA GLU A 292 -27.41 9.27 10.76
C GLU A 292 -26.38 10.26 10.22
N ALA A 293 -25.94 10.12 8.97
CA ALA A 293 -24.92 10.97 8.37
C ALA A 293 -25.40 12.43 8.24
N ILE A 294 -24.70 13.36 8.88
CA ILE A 294 -25.06 14.77 8.88
C ILE A 294 -24.45 15.48 7.66
N PHE A 295 -23.21 15.15 7.32
CA PHE A 295 -22.49 15.82 6.25
C PHE A 295 -22.69 15.08 4.92
N LYS A 296 -23.11 15.85 3.91
CA LYS A 296 -23.35 15.30 2.58
C LYS A 296 -22.02 15.12 1.85
N SER A 297 -21.84 13.93 1.27
CA SER A 297 -20.75 13.64 0.33
C SER A 297 -21.28 13.61 -1.10
N SER A 298 -20.37 13.76 -2.05
CA SER A 298 -20.66 13.85 -3.47
C SER A 298 -19.88 12.78 -4.25
N LYS A 299 -20.31 12.54 -5.49
CA LYS A 299 -19.58 11.68 -6.42
C LYS A 299 -18.30 12.36 -6.88
N VAL A 300 -17.17 11.67 -6.81
CA VAL A 300 -15.89 12.16 -7.33
C VAL A 300 -15.15 11.03 -8.03
N ASN A 301 -14.68 11.27 -9.25
CA ASN A 301 -13.87 10.29 -9.97
C ASN A 301 -12.37 10.37 -9.59
N LYS A 302 -11.54 9.53 -10.23
CA LYS A 302 -10.10 9.49 -9.94
C LYS A 302 -9.36 10.78 -10.33
N LEU A 303 -9.89 11.53 -11.30
CA LEU A 303 -9.34 12.81 -11.77
C LEU A 303 -9.77 13.99 -10.89
N GLY A 304 -10.65 13.77 -9.92
CA GLY A 304 -11.14 14.83 -9.02
C GLY A 304 -12.34 15.57 -9.58
N GLU A 305 -12.97 15.06 -10.63
CA GLU A 305 -14.17 15.67 -11.18
C GLU A 305 -15.37 15.37 -10.27
N LEU A 306 -16.02 16.44 -9.81
CA LEU A 306 -17.18 16.40 -8.93
C LEU A 306 -18.46 16.14 -9.73
N GLY A 307 -19.38 15.37 -9.14
CA GLY A 307 -20.67 15.00 -9.73
C GLY A 307 -20.62 13.76 -10.62
N ILE A 308 -19.46 13.12 -10.78
CA ILE A 308 -19.27 11.88 -11.53
C ILE A 308 -18.41 10.89 -10.71
N GLY A 309 -18.60 9.58 -10.95
CA GLY A 309 -17.86 8.53 -10.25
C GLY A 309 -18.59 8.01 -9.00
N TYR A 310 -17.84 7.70 -7.95
CA TYR A 310 -18.37 7.07 -6.74
C TYR A 310 -18.62 8.10 -5.65
N ASN A 311 -19.71 7.92 -4.90
CA ASN A 311 -19.99 8.75 -3.73
C ASN A 311 -18.98 8.45 -2.63
N ARG A 312 -18.34 9.50 -2.13
CA ARG A 312 -17.24 9.45 -1.14
C ARG A 312 -17.75 9.35 0.31
N ILE A 313 -18.72 8.47 0.54
CA ILE A 313 -19.35 8.27 1.86
C ILE A 313 -18.38 7.70 2.90
N ASN A 314 -17.35 6.98 2.44
CA ASN A 314 -16.42 6.24 3.29
C ASN A 314 -15.01 6.88 3.29
N ASP A 315 -14.88 8.13 2.86
CA ASP A 315 -13.59 8.82 2.88
C ASP A 315 -13.22 9.20 4.33
N SER A 316 -11.94 9.12 4.65
CA SER A 316 -11.37 9.31 5.99
C SER A 316 -11.77 10.62 6.64
N GLU A 317 -11.73 11.71 5.87
CA GLU A 317 -12.06 13.06 6.33
C GLU A 317 -13.51 13.16 6.76
N LYS A 318 -14.43 12.57 5.98
CA LYS A 318 -15.84 12.56 6.34
C LYS A 318 -16.08 11.85 7.67
N LYS A 319 -15.51 10.66 7.86
CA LYS A 319 -15.67 9.88 9.10
C LYS A 319 -15.19 10.68 10.32
N ILE A 320 -14.06 11.37 10.21
CA ILE A 320 -13.52 12.22 11.28
C ILE A 320 -14.49 13.37 11.62
N PHE A 321 -14.95 14.11 10.62
CA PHE A 321 -15.83 15.26 10.88
C PHE A 321 -17.20 14.84 11.43
N GLU A 322 -17.76 13.72 10.97
CA GLU A 322 -18.98 13.14 11.56
C GLU A 322 -18.78 12.79 13.04
N GLU A 323 -17.68 12.13 13.38
CA GLU A 323 -17.38 11.74 14.78
C GLU A 323 -17.14 12.96 15.68
N ILE A 324 -16.37 13.94 15.22
CA ILE A 324 -16.16 15.19 15.97
C ILE A 324 -17.48 15.91 16.18
N HIS A 325 -18.29 16.04 15.13
CA HIS A 325 -19.60 16.66 15.24
C HIS A 325 -20.50 15.94 16.25
N LYS A 326 -20.56 14.61 16.20
CA LYS A 326 -21.32 13.79 17.15
C LYS A 326 -20.88 14.04 18.59
N GLN A 327 -19.57 14.12 18.85
CA GLN A 327 -19.06 14.39 20.19
C GLN A 327 -19.30 15.84 20.66
N ILE A 328 -19.36 16.81 19.75
CA ILE A 328 -19.77 18.19 20.07
C ILE A 328 -21.25 18.23 20.49
N GLU A 329 -22.15 17.57 19.73
CA GLU A 329 -23.57 17.51 20.08
C GLU A 329 -23.80 16.80 21.42
N ALA A 330 -23.00 15.78 21.70
CA ALA A 330 -23.00 15.10 22.99
C ALA A 330 -22.35 15.92 24.13
N LYS A 331 -21.88 17.15 23.86
CA LYS A 331 -21.18 18.03 24.81
C LYS A 331 -19.90 17.43 25.41
N VAL A 332 -19.31 16.46 24.70
CA VAL A 332 -18.03 15.82 25.07
C VAL A 332 -16.84 16.66 24.61
N LEU A 333 -16.99 17.36 23.47
CA LEU A 333 -16.01 18.31 22.94
C LEU A 333 -16.57 19.72 22.95
N LYS A 334 -15.68 20.71 23.03
CA LYS A 334 -16.04 22.11 22.87
C LYS A 334 -16.52 22.39 21.43
N ASN A 335 -17.34 23.42 21.24
CA ASN A 335 -17.71 23.92 19.92
C ASN A 335 -16.94 25.22 19.59
N GLU A 336 -15.63 25.19 19.79
CA GLU A 336 -14.71 26.30 19.50
C GLU A 336 -13.25 25.82 19.51
N GLY A 337 -12.34 26.63 18.97
CA GLY A 337 -10.90 26.38 19.00
C GLY A 337 -10.31 26.02 17.63
N ASP A 338 -9.15 25.36 17.63
CA ASP A 338 -8.42 24.99 16.42
C ASP A 338 -8.50 23.49 16.15
N LEU A 339 -8.89 23.11 14.92
CA LEU A 339 -8.83 21.74 14.43
C LEU A 339 -7.77 21.65 13.34
N ILE A 340 -6.83 20.72 13.46
CA ILE A 340 -5.83 20.45 12.42
C ILE A 340 -6.03 19.04 11.89
N LEU A 341 -6.34 18.93 10.60
CA LEU A 341 -6.46 17.67 9.87
C LEU A 341 -5.17 17.42 9.08
N TYR A 342 -4.57 16.25 9.27
CA TYR A 342 -3.43 15.73 8.55
C TYR A 342 -3.89 14.61 7.61
N SER A 343 -3.47 14.65 6.36
CA SER A 343 -3.80 13.62 5.37
C SER A 343 -2.61 13.43 4.43
N LYS A 344 -2.38 12.22 3.95
CA LYS A 344 -1.29 11.96 2.99
C LYS A 344 -1.58 12.62 1.65
N TRP A 345 -2.82 12.51 1.22
CA TRP A 345 -3.31 13.13 0.00
C TRP A 345 -4.15 14.35 0.33
N GLU A 346 -4.06 15.36 -0.53
CA GLU A 346 -5.00 16.46 -0.50
C GLU A 346 -6.44 15.91 -0.53
N PRO A 347 -7.34 16.39 0.36
CA PRO A 347 -8.72 15.96 0.35
C PRO A 347 -9.36 16.16 -1.02
N CYS A 348 -10.14 15.18 -1.46
CA CYS A 348 -10.86 15.31 -2.73
C CYS A 348 -11.92 16.43 -2.64
N PRO A 349 -12.47 16.90 -3.76
CA PRO A 349 -13.52 17.93 -3.76
C PRO A 349 -14.73 17.59 -2.86
N SER A 350 -15.14 16.32 -2.79
CA SER A 350 -16.21 15.91 -1.87
C SER A 350 -15.81 16.07 -0.40
N CYS A 351 -14.56 15.80 -0.04
CA CYS A 351 -14.08 15.98 1.32
C CYS A 351 -13.99 17.46 1.70
N TYR A 352 -13.54 18.33 0.80
CA TYR A 352 -13.61 19.79 1.01
C TYR A 352 -15.05 20.28 1.16
N PHE A 353 -16.01 19.68 0.44
CA PHE A 353 -17.42 20.00 0.65
C PHE A 353 -17.91 19.58 2.03
N VAL A 354 -17.48 18.43 2.55
CA VAL A 354 -17.76 18.04 3.96
C VAL A 354 -17.14 19.04 4.94
N ILE A 355 -15.87 19.40 4.74
CA ILE A 355 -15.19 20.42 5.56
C ILE A 355 -15.96 21.74 5.55
N SER A 356 -16.47 22.17 4.40
CA SER A 356 -17.25 23.40 4.29
C SER A 356 -18.55 23.36 5.09
N GLN A 357 -19.25 22.23 5.07
CA GLN A 357 -20.48 22.04 5.86
C GLN A 357 -20.17 22.03 7.36
N PHE A 358 -19.06 21.40 7.76
CA PHE A 358 -18.60 21.40 9.16
C PHE A 358 -18.27 22.83 9.63
N CYS A 359 -17.51 23.59 8.84
CA CYS A 359 -17.17 24.99 9.18
C CYS A 359 -18.43 25.88 9.27
N GLY A 360 -19.42 25.64 8.42
CA GLY A 360 -20.70 26.35 8.49
C GLY A 360 -21.52 26.01 9.74
N LYS A 361 -21.49 24.74 10.17
CA LYS A 361 -22.21 24.29 11.37
C LYS A 361 -21.49 24.69 12.67
N HIS A 362 -20.17 24.78 12.66
CA HIS A 362 -19.32 25.09 13.81
C HIS A 362 -18.41 26.30 13.52
N PRO A 363 -18.97 27.52 13.42
CA PRO A 363 -18.23 28.70 12.93
C PRO A 363 -17.12 29.18 13.87
N LYS A 364 -17.12 28.75 15.13
CA LYS A 364 -16.07 29.07 16.12
C LYS A 364 -14.89 28.10 16.07
N ILE A 365 -14.93 27.06 15.24
CA ILE A 365 -13.83 26.12 15.04
C ILE A 365 -13.05 26.53 13.80
N LYS A 366 -11.77 26.84 13.99
CA LYS A 366 -10.85 27.14 12.90
C LYS A 366 -10.21 25.86 12.36
N VAL A 367 -10.63 25.45 11.17
CA VAL A 367 -10.11 24.24 10.52
C VAL A 367 -8.86 24.54 9.70
N ARG A 368 -7.83 23.71 9.84
CA ARG A 368 -6.63 23.68 9.00
C ARG A 368 -6.44 22.29 8.42
N VAL A 369 -6.15 22.19 7.14
CA VAL A 369 -5.91 20.93 6.43
C VAL A 369 -4.47 20.91 5.96
N LYS A 370 -3.71 19.89 6.35
CA LYS A 370 -2.30 19.71 6.01
C LYS A 370 -2.11 18.41 5.23
N TYR A 371 -1.44 18.48 4.08
CA TYR A 371 -1.18 17.30 3.26
C TYR A 371 0.19 17.29 2.58
N SER A 372 0.69 16.10 2.20
CA SER A 372 1.99 15.92 1.52
C SER A 372 1.89 15.86 0.00
N LYS A 373 0.83 15.27 -0.55
CA LYS A 373 0.65 15.10 -2.01
C LYS A 373 -0.60 15.78 -2.51
N LYS A 374 -0.56 16.36 -3.72
CA LYS A 374 -1.77 16.91 -4.33
C LYS A 374 -2.68 15.81 -4.85
N TYR A 375 -3.97 16.08 -4.90
CA TYR A 375 -4.94 15.11 -5.40
C TYR A 375 -4.70 14.88 -6.90
N GLY A 376 -4.43 13.64 -7.29
CA GLY A 376 -4.24 13.25 -8.70
C GLY A 376 -2.79 13.24 -9.22
N GLU A 377 -1.80 13.56 -8.37
CA GLU A 377 -0.38 13.22 -8.60
C GLU A 377 -0.13 11.72 -8.41
#